data_AF-A0A8I1LET6-F1
#
_entry.id   AF-A0A8I1LET6-F1
#
_cell.length_a   1.000
_cell.length_b   1.000
_cell.length_c   1.000
_cell.angle_alpha   90.00
_cell.angle_beta   90.00
_cell.angle_gamma   90.00
#
_symmetry.space_group_name_H-M   'P 1'
#
loop_
_entity.id
_entity.type
_entity.pdbx_description
1 polymer ?
#
loop_
_entity_poly.entity_id
_entity_poly.type
_entity_poly.pdbx_seq_one_letter_code
_entity_poly.pdbx_strand_id
1 'polypeptide(L)'
;MPFGLPGVNKKGKVSNGNYVWISYFYSYLNEQDRAGFVMSSQASSAGRDEAKVRRKLVETGDVDVMVAIRSNFFYTRTVPCELWFLNRAKPSSTATRC
;
A
#
# COMPACT_ATOMS: atom_id res chain seq x y z
N MET A 1 -7.94 12.29 0.66
CA MET A 1 -6.89 11.30 0.35
C MET A 1 -5.53 11.88 0.72
N PRO A 2 -4.86 11.35 1.76
CA PRO A 2 -3.66 11.97 2.33
C PRO A 2 -2.44 12.01 1.38
N PHE A 3 -2.37 11.12 0.39
CA PHE A 3 -1.22 11.01 -0.51
C PHE A 3 -1.42 11.61 -1.91
N GLY A 4 -2.57 12.26 -2.16
CA GLY A 4 -2.98 12.73 -3.48
C GLY A 4 -3.59 11.64 -4.36
N LEU A 5 -4.02 12.01 -5.58
CA LEU A 5 -4.53 11.06 -6.56
C LEU A 5 -3.36 10.30 -7.21
N PRO A 6 -3.36 8.95 -7.23
CA PRO A 6 -2.41 8.20 -8.04
C PRO A 6 -2.66 8.51 -9.52
N GLY A 7 -1.57 8.49 -10.31
CA GLY A 7 -1.47 9.04 -11.67
C GLY A 7 -2.79 9.13 -12.44
N VAL A 8 -3.18 10.32 -12.87
CA VAL A 8 -4.40 10.52 -13.66
C VAL A 8 -4.02 10.39 -15.13
N ASN A 9 -4.68 9.49 -15.87
CA ASN A 9 -4.44 9.34 -17.30
C ASN A 9 -4.96 10.58 -18.07
N LYS A 10 -4.60 10.70 -19.35
CA LYS A 10 -5.05 11.81 -20.23
C LYS A 10 -6.58 11.96 -20.34
N LYS A 11 -7.35 10.97 -19.88
CA LYS A 11 -8.82 10.97 -19.86
C LYS A 11 -9.41 11.32 -18.47
N GLY A 12 -8.60 11.82 -17.54
CA GLY A 12 -9.06 12.21 -16.21
C GLY A 12 -9.39 11.03 -15.28
N LYS A 13 -9.03 9.80 -15.65
CA LYS A 13 -9.26 8.60 -14.81
C LYS A 13 -7.97 8.19 -14.11
N VAL A 14 -8.12 7.75 -12.85
CA VAL A 14 -7.01 7.17 -12.09
C VAL A 14 -6.46 5.93 -12.82
N SER A 15 -5.15 5.90 -13.05
CA SER A 15 -4.46 4.82 -13.78
C SER A 15 -4.44 3.50 -13.01
N ASN A 16 -4.41 3.55 -11.68
CA ASN A 16 -4.19 2.38 -10.84
C ASN A 16 -5.14 2.35 -9.63
N GLY A 17 -6.14 1.48 -9.68
CA GLY A 17 -7.11 1.29 -8.61
C GLY A 17 -6.49 0.79 -7.30
N ASN A 18 -5.36 0.07 -7.34
CA ASN A 18 -4.71 -0.46 -6.14
C ASN A 18 -4.30 0.68 -5.20
N TYR A 19 -3.70 1.75 -5.74
CA TYR A 19 -3.27 2.89 -4.94
C TYR A 19 -4.42 3.75 -4.42
N VAL A 20 -5.58 3.70 -5.09
CA VAL A 20 -6.82 4.30 -4.55
C VAL A 20 -7.24 3.54 -3.30
N TRP A 21 -7.30 2.21 -3.38
CA TRP A 21 -7.68 1.37 -2.24
C TRP A 21 -6.68 1.47 -1.08
N ILE A 22 -5.38 1.46 -1.36
CA ILE A 22 -4.35 1.66 -0.32
C ILE A 22 -4.55 3.01 0.38
N SER A 23 -4.73 4.08 -0.39
CA SER A 23 -4.96 5.43 0.16
C SER A 23 -6.28 5.52 0.93
N TYR A 24 -7.30 4.78 0.48
CA TYR A 24 -8.59 4.67 1.13
C TYR A 24 -8.45 3.96 2.48
N PHE A 25 -7.89 2.74 2.53
CA PHE A 25 -7.67 2.01 3.78
C PHE A 25 -6.83 2.81 4.77
N TYR A 26 -5.77 3.46 4.30
CA TYR A 26 -4.94 4.31 5.14
C TYR A 26 -5.73 5.48 5.74
N SER A 27 -6.64 6.10 4.99
CA SER A 27 -7.42 7.24 5.49
C SER A 27 -8.42 6.89 6.60
N TYR A 28 -8.78 5.61 6.74
CA TYR A 28 -9.66 5.14 7.82
C TYR A 28 -8.90 4.72 9.09
N LEU A 29 -7.58 4.63 9.05
CA LEU A 29 -6.77 4.27 10.22
C LEU A 29 -6.60 5.49 11.14
N ASN A 30 -6.99 5.36 12.40
CA ASN A 30 -6.64 6.34 13.44
C ASN A 30 -5.21 6.10 13.97
N GLU A 31 -4.73 6.97 14.84
CA GLU A 31 -3.35 6.93 15.38
C GLU A 31 -3.00 5.63 16.12
N GLN A 32 -3.99 4.89 16.62
CA GLN A 32 -3.77 3.64 17.36
C GLN A 32 -4.27 2.39 16.61
N ASP A 33 -4.61 2.52 15.33
CA ASP A 33 -5.18 1.43 14.55
C ASP A 33 -4.12 0.68 13.72
N ARG A 34 -4.53 -0.53 13.32
CA ARG A 34 -3.75 -1.44 12.47
C ARG A 34 -4.63 -1.94 11.34
N ALA A 35 -4.07 -2.10 10.14
CA ALA A 35 -4.75 -2.75 9.02
C ALA A 35 -3.83 -3.75 8.33
N GLY A 36 -4.43 -4.81 7.81
CA GLY A 36 -3.80 -5.75 6.91
C GLY A 36 -4.63 -5.89 5.64
N PHE A 37 -4.01 -5.84 4.47
CA PHE A 37 -4.71 -6.05 3.22
C PHE A 37 -3.83 -6.80 2.20
N VAL A 38 -4.48 -7.55 1.32
CA VAL A 38 -3.82 -8.28 0.22
C VAL A 38 -3.80 -7.37 -1.01
N MET A 39 -2.62 -7.11 -1.57
CA MET A 39 -2.45 -6.44 -2.85
C MET A 39 -1.84 -7.36 -3.90
N SER A 40 -2.17 -7.12 -5.17
CA SER A 40 -1.41 -7.71 -6.28
C SER A 40 0.03 -7.22 -6.24
N SER A 41 1.00 -8.08 -6.59
CA SER A 41 2.42 -7.68 -6.70
C SER A 41 2.64 -6.54 -7.71
N GLN A 42 1.68 -6.30 -8.61
CA GLN A 42 1.69 -5.12 -9.50
C GLN A 42 1.63 -3.79 -8.72
N ALA A 43 1.10 -3.77 -7.50
CA ALA A 43 1.11 -2.58 -6.66
C ALA A 43 2.54 -2.20 -6.25
N SER A 44 3.35 -3.18 -5.80
CA SER A 44 4.73 -2.95 -5.38
C SER A 44 5.67 -2.64 -6.55
N SER A 45 5.47 -3.28 -7.70
CA SER A 45 6.28 -3.04 -8.90
C SER A 45 5.87 -1.80 -9.71
N ALA A 46 4.82 -1.07 -9.31
CA ALA A 46 4.34 0.10 -10.05
C ALA A 46 5.36 1.25 -10.03
N GLY A 47 5.61 1.85 -11.20
CA GLY A 47 6.56 2.96 -11.39
C GLY A 47 5.92 4.35 -11.36
N ARG A 48 6.68 5.37 -11.79
CA ARG A 48 6.22 6.77 -12.00
C ARG A 48 5.50 7.40 -10.80
N ASP A 49 4.22 7.72 -10.93
CA ASP A 49 3.46 8.46 -9.91
C ASP A 49 3.06 7.55 -8.76
N GLU A 50 2.77 6.28 -9.04
CA GLU A 50 2.54 5.26 -8.03
C GLU A 50 3.78 5.04 -7.15
N ALA A 51 4.98 5.11 -7.74
CA ALA A 51 6.23 5.05 -6.98
C ALA A 51 6.39 6.23 -6.01
N LYS A 52 5.90 7.43 -6.36
CA LYS A 52 5.89 8.60 -5.46
C LYS A 52 4.92 8.39 -4.30
N VAL A 53 3.73 7.85 -4.56
CA VAL A 53 2.75 7.54 -3.51
C VAL A 53 3.29 6.47 -2.57
N ARG A 54 3.90 5.41 -3.11
CA ARG A 54 4.55 4.35 -2.31
C ARG A 54 5.67 4.90 -1.45
N ARG A 55 6.51 5.78 -2.01
CA ARG A 55 7.58 6.44 -1.25
C ARG A 55 7.00 7.23 -0.07
N LYS A 56 6.00 8.08 -0.31
CA LYS A 56 5.34 8.85 0.75
C LYS A 56 4.73 7.97 1.83
N LEU A 57 4.12 6.85 1.45
CA LEU A 57 3.52 5.90 2.39
C LEU A 57 4.57 5.22 3.27
N VAL A 58 5.74 4.87 2.71
CA VAL A 58 6.84 4.29 3.51
C VAL A 58 7.49 5.35 4.38
N GLU A 59 7.64 6.58 3.89
CA GLU A 59 8.18 7.72 4.64
C GLU A 59 7.33 8.10 5.86
N THR A 60 6.05 7.71 5.92
CA THR A 60 5.25 7.93 7.16
C THR A 60 5.68 7.02 8.31
N GLY A 61 6.41 5.92 8.03
CA GLY A 61 6.82 4.93 9.03
C GLY A 61 5.71 3.98 9.48
N ASP A 62 4.50 4.11 8.94
CA ASP A 62 3.34 3.30 9.36
C ASP A 62 3.32 1.91 8.71
N VAL A 63 4.09 1.70 7.64
CA VAL A 63 4.26 0.37 7.04
C VAL A 63 5.09 -0.49 8.00
N ASP A 64 4.53 -1.62 8.43
CA ASP A 64 5.18 -2.51 9.39
C ASP A 64 5.87 -3.67 8.71
N VAL A 65 5.09 -4.45 7.96
CA VAL A 65 5.60 -5.64 7.29
C VAL A 65 4.94 -5.75 5.91
N MET A 66 5.75 -6.12 4.93
CA MET A 66 5.29 -6.55 3.61
C MET A 66 5.73 -7.99 3.39
N VAL A 67 4.77 -8.89 3.16
CA VAL A 67 5.05 -10.31 2.91
C VAL A 67 4.73 -10.64 1.47
N ALA A 68 5.75 -11.01 0.69
CA ALA A 68 5.58 -11.48 -0.67
C ALA A 68 5.14 -12.94 -0.70
N ILE A 69 4.07 -13.24 -1.43
CA ILE A 69 3.53 -14.60 -1.58
C ILE A 69 3.75 -15.07 -3.01
N ARG A 70 4.19 -16.33 -3.15
CA ARG A 70 4.36 -17.00 -4.45
C ARG A 70 3.01 -17.12 -5.17
N SER A 71 3.06 -17.15 -6.50
CA SER A 71 1.93 -17.52 -7.38
C SER A 71 1.23 -18.83 -6.94
N ASN A 72 -0.06 -18.97 -7.28
CA ASN A 72 -0.95 -20.08 -6.89
C ASN A 72 -1.40 -20.08 -5.42
N PHE A 73 -1.29 -18.93 -4.73
CA PHE A 73 -1.92 -18.76 -3.43
C PHE A 73 -3.46 -18.73 -3.49
N PHE A 74 -4.04 -18.11 -4.53
CA PHE A 74 -5.49 -18.05 -4.70
C PHE A 74 -6.00 -19.30 -5.42
N TYR A 75 -7.11 -19.87 -4.91
CA TYR A 75 -7.78 -21.03 -5.51
C TYR A 75 -8.15 -20.87 -6.98
N THR A 76 -8.49 -19.64 -7.41
CA THR A 76 -9.06 -19.38 -8.75
C THR A 76 -8.17 -18.54 -9.66
N ARG A 77 -7.02 -18.05 -9.17
CA ARG A 77 -6.15 -17.13 -9.93
C ARG A 77 -4.67 -17.38 -9.65
N THR A 78 -3.92 -17.62 -10.72
CA THR A 78 -2.45 -17.69 -10.69
C THR A 78 -1.85 -16.29 -10.80
N VAL A 79 -1.97 -15.49 -9.74
CA VAL A 79 -1.31 -14.18 -9.63
C VAL A 79 -0.51 -14.11 -8.32
N PRO A 80 0.72 -13.59 -8.35
CA PRO A 80 1.45 -13.30 -7.12
C PRO A 80 0.78 -12.11 -6.39
N CYS A 81 0.83 -12.15 -5.07
CA CYS A 81 0.29 -11.12 -4.22
C CYS A 81 1.21 -10.84 -3.03
N GLU A 82 0.94 -9.75 -2.36
CA GLU A 82 1.66 -9.31 -1.18
C GLU A 82 0.65 -8.97 -0.09
N LEU A 83 0.97 -9.36 1.14
CA LEU A 83 0.25 -8.89 2.32
C LEU A 83 0.95 -7.65 2.86
N TRP A 84 0.20 -6.56 2.98
CA TRP A 84 0.68 -5.30 3.50
C TRP A 84 0.06 -5.09 4.88
N PHE A 85 0.92 -4.83 5.88
CA PHE A 85 0.51 -4.53 7.25
C PHE A 85 0.88 -3.09 7.59
N LEU A 86 -0.12 -2.30 7.95
CA LEU A 86 0.00 -0.94 8.44
C LEU A 86 -0.26 -0.90 9.94
N ASN A 87 0.57 -0.18 10.68
CA ASN A 87 0.50 -0.06 12.12
C ASN A 87 0.86 1.37 12.54
N ARG A 88 -0.16 2.18 12.82
CA ARG A 88 0.02 3.57 13.30
C ARG A 88 0.30 3.62 14.81
N ALA A 89 -0.08 2.56 15.53
CA ALA A 89 0.18 2.37 16.97
C ALA A 89 1.63 1.97 17.30
N LYS A 90 2.59 2.23 16.40
CA LYS A 90 3.98 1.87 16.63
C LYS A 90 4.57 2.75 17.75
N PRO A 91 5.21 2.15 18.78
CA PRO A 91 5.92 2.94 19.76
C PRO A 91 7.07 3.70 19.08
N SER A 92 7.28 4.95 19.49
CA SER A 92 8.27 5.85 18.88
C SER A 92 9.70 5.30 18.88
N SER A 93 10.02 4.37 19.77
CA SER A 93 11.31 3.66 19.83
C SER A 93 11.54 2.66 18.69
N THR A 94 10.47 2.19 18.03
CA THR A 94 10.55 1.19 16.95
C THR A 94 10.42 1.82 15.55
N ALA A 95 9.95 3.06 15.45
CA ALA A 95 9.68 3.75 14.18
C ALA A 95 10.95 4.07 13.34
N THR A 96 12.16 3.93 13.90
CA THR A 96 13.44 4.28 13.23
C THR A 96 14.12 3.11 12.50
N ARG A 97 13.49 1.95 12.35
CA ARG A 97 14.12 0.80 11.67
C ARG A 97 13.31 0.33 10.48
N CYS A 98 13.48 0.98 9.33
CA CYS A 98 13.34 0.44 7.98
C CYS A 98 14.04 1.40 7.01
#